data_AF-K7LA84-F1
#
_entry.id   AF-K7LA84-F1
#
_cell.length_a   1.000
_cell.length_b   1.000
_cell.length_c   1.000
_cell.angle_alpha   90.00
_cell.angle_beta   90.00
_cell.angle_gamma   90.00
#
_symmetry.space_group_name_H-M   'P 1'
#
loop_
_entity.id
_entity.type
_entity.pdbx_description
1 polymer ?
#
loop_
_entity_poly.entity_id
_entity_poly.type
_entity_poly.pdbx_seq_one_letter_code
_entity_poly.pdbx_strand_id
1 'polypeptide(L)'
;MAVTNSENRLLDENTCGSLLEKLQEILDGSKSLDVYKRNVEQASKSRALLLQSLSDAKLELSSLLLALGENSFMGMAEVEVERLHQQKANRMKEIAFKKQDELEKIYAHAYIAAAKEEALSQKEILDKVEKWMSACEEESWLEDYNRGENKYNASKGAHLNLKLAEKASILVNKIPALVDILVAKTRVWEEAPDMSFTYDGVPLLAMLDEYAMLRHDHKKYQEQQNTDQEPGFGSRPSPTRPLGNKKVVGLCPNGGTNGTPRRLSLNAHQNGSRSSTKDGKKDNTRQVAPLNYVSISKEDAASHVSGTEPIPTSP
;
A
#
# COMPACT_ATOMS: atom_id res chain seq x y z
N MET A 1 99.34 100.64 22.40
CA MET A 1 100.13 101.53 23.28
C MET A 1 99.50 101.49 24.67
N ALA A 2 100.33 101.33 25.72
CA ALA A 2 100.05 101.51 27.17
C ALA A 2 98.90 100.67 27.76
N VAL A 3 99.07 99.62 28.58
CA VAL A 3 99.85 99.45 29.83
C VAL A 3 99.66 100.60 30.83
N THR A 4 98.75 100.40 31.78
CA THR A 4 98.85 100.91 33.16
C THR A 4 98.34 99.83 34.11
N ASN A 5 99.30 99.06 34.64
CA ASN A 5 99.21 98.28 35.87
C ASN A 5 99.28 99.23 37.06
N SER A 6 98.34 99.10 37.99
CA SER A 6 98.41 99.49 39.41
C SER A 6 97.00 99.29 39.98
N GLU A 7 96.67 98.72 41.12
CA GLU A 7 97.40 98.13 42.25
C GLU A 7 96.26 97.69 43.20
N ASN A 8 96.41 96.56 43.89
CA ASN A 8 95.87 96.29 45.23
C ASN A 8 94.34 96.20 45.48
N ARG A 9 93.79 94.98 45.43
CA ARG A 9 93.24 94.29 46.64
C ARG A 9 93.05 92.78 46.42
N LEU A 10 94.18 92.14 46.16
CA LEU A 10 94.42 90.73 46.46
C LEU A 10 94.55 90.67 47.99
N LEU A 11 93.55 90.15 48.73
CA LEU A 11 93.64 89.74 50.15
C LEU A 11 92.30 89.11 50.62
N ASP A 12 92.25 87.77 50.55
CA ASP A 12 91.42 86.83 51.33
C ASP A 12 89.89 86.74 51.10
N GLU A 13 89.44 86.08 50.01
CA GLU A 13 88.05 85.53 49.91
C GLU A 13 87.97 84.05 50.34
N ASN A 14 89.04 83.52 50.94
CA ASN A 14 89.08 82.17 51.51
C ASN A 14 88.74 82.19 53.01
N THR A 15 88.27 83.32 53.54
CA THR A 15 87.86 83.44 54.93
C THR A 15 86.66 82.52 55.17
N CYS A 16 86.70 81.77 56.29
CA CYS A 16 85.64 80.87 56.75
C CYS A 16 84.22 81.47 56.62
N GLY A 17 84.07 82.79 56.80
CA GLY A 17 82.81 83.50 56.63
C GLY A 17 82.22 83.48 55.20
N SER A 18 83.03 83.65 54.16
CA SER A 18 82.55 83.71 52.76
C SER A 18 82.14 82.32 52.25
N LEU A 19 82.82 81.26 52.72
CA LEU A 19 82.40 79.87 52.49
C LEU A 19 81.10 79.52 53.23
N LEU A 20 80.91 80.04 54.45
CA LEU A 20 79.66 79.86 55.20
C LEU A 20 78.49 80.59 54.54
N GLU A 21 78.69 81.79 54.00
CA GLU A 21 77.64 82.54 53.30
C GLU A 21 77.23 81.86 51.98
N LYS A 22 78.19 81.32 51.21
CA LYS A 22 77.88 80.49 50.03
C LYS A 22 77.20 79.17 50.41
N LEU A 23 77.63 78.51 51.49
CA LEU A 23 76.94 77.31 52.00
C LEU A 23 75.53 77.65 52.48
N GLN A 24 75.34 78.80 53.13
CA GLN A 24 74.07 79.32 53.58
C GLN A 24 73.18 79.69 52.38
N GLU A 25 73.69 80.29 51.32
CA GLU A 25 72.94 80.59 50.09
C GLU A 25 72.55 79.32 49.33
N ILE A 26 73.40 78.29 49.32
CA ILE A 26 73.09 76.95 48.78
C ILE A 26 72.03 76.24 49.65
N LEU A 27 72.07 76.43 50.97
CA LEU A 27 71.06 75.94 51.92
C LEU A 27 69.74 76.73 51.85
N ASP A 28 69.81 78.05 51.65
CA ASP A 28 68.67 78.96 51.48
C ASP A 28 68.04 78.85 50.08
N GLY A 29 68.78 78.24 49.14
CA GLY A 29 68.26 77.56 47.96
C GLY A 29 67.21 76.47 48.27
N SER A 30 66.92 76.20 49.56
CA SER A 30 65.80 75.37 50.04
C SER A 30 64.48 75.71 49.36
N LYS A 31 64.18 76.98 49.06
CA LYS A 31 62.94 77.35 48.35
C LYS A 31 62.89 76.77 46.93
N SER A 32 64.01 76.70 46.22
CA SER A 32 64.11 76.08 44.90
C SER A 32 64.04 74.56 45.01
N LEU A 33 64.69 73.98 46.02
CA LEU A 33 64.68 72.53 46.28
C LEU A 33 63.29 72.01 46.65
N ASP A 34 62.52 72.74 47.47
CA ASP A 34 61.17 72.36 47.87
C ASP A 34 60.18 72.42 46.71
N VAL A 35 60.32 73.43 45.83
CA VAL A 35 59.56 73.51 44.57
C VAL A 35 59.90 72.32 43.67
N TYR A 36 61.19 71.99 43.53
CA TYR A 36 61.62 70.82 42.76
C TYR A 36 61.05 69.51 43.32
N LYS A 37 61.16 69.28 44.64
CA LYS A 37 60.60 68.10 45.31
C LYS A 37 59.09 67.98 45.09
N ARG A 38 58.34 69.08 45.30
CA ARG A 38 56.88 69.11 45.07
C ARG A 38 56.54 68.80 43.61
N ASN A 39 57.28 69.35 42.64
CA ASN A 39 57.06 69.07 41.21
C ASN A 39 57.35 67.61 40.86
N VAL A 40 58.41 67.02 41.43
CA VAL A 40 58.73 65.59 41.25
C VAL A 40 57.64 64.71 41.86
N GLU A 41 57.16 65.01 43.07
CA GLU A 41 56.05 64.29 43.70
C GLU A 41 54.76 64.41 42.88
N GLN A 42 54.45 65.61 42.38
CA GLN A 42 53.28 65.85 41.54
C GLN A 42 53.37 65.09 40.22
N ALA A 43 54.54 65.06 39.57
CA ALA A 43 54.79 64.26 38.38
C ALA A 43 54.70 62.76 38.64
N SER A 44 55.14 62.29 39.81
CA SER A 44 54.99 60.90 40.24
C SER A 44 53.52 60.51 40.44
N LYS A 45 52.73 61.38 41.09
CA LYS A 45 51.27 61.20 41.28
C LYS A 45 50.52 61.20 39.95
N SER A 46 50.78 62.17 39.07
CA SER A 46 50.14 62.24 37.76
C SER A 46 50.49 61.02 36.91
N ARG A 47 51.75 60.55 36.95
CA ARG A 47 52.17 59.31 36.30
C ARG A 47 51.42 58.09 36.82
N ALA A 48 51.24 57.96 38.14
CA ALA A 48 50.50 56.84 38.72
C ALA A 48 49.04 56.81 38.28
N LEU A 49 48.36 57.96 38.25
CA LEU A 49 46.99 58.08 37.77
C LEU A 49 46.84 57.72 36.28
N LEU A 50 47.80 58.14 35.45
CA LEU A 50 47.82 57.79 34.03
C LEU A 50 48.03 56.28 33.82
N LEU A 51 48.92 55.65 34.60
CA LEU A 51 49.12 54.21 34.53
C LEU A 51 47.88 53.43 34.97
N GLN A 52 47.21 53.88 36.02
CA GLN A 52 45.94 53.29 36.46
C GLN A 52 44.87 53.41 35.37
N SER A 53 44.67 54.62 34.83
CA SER A 53 43.69 54.87 33.76
C SER A 53 43.97 54.03 32.51
N LEU A 54 45.25 53.86 32.16
CA LEU A 54 45.65 52.99 31.05
C LEU A 54 45.36 51.52 31.33
N SER A 55 45.58 51.07 32.57
CA SER A 55 45.24 49.71 33.00
C SER A 55 43.72 49.48 32.92
N ASP A 56 42.92 50.43 33.39
CA ASP A 56 41.46 50.36 33.37
C ASP A 56 40.93 50.33 31.92
N ALA A 57 41.41 51.23 31.06
CA ALA A 57 41.06 51.25 29.64
C ALA A 57 41.47 49.95 28.92
N LYS A 58 42.60 49.34 29.29
CA LYS A 58 43.03 48.04 28.74
C LYS A 58 42.11 46.90 29.16
N LEU A 59 41.58 46.92 30.39
CA LEU A 59 40.59 45.96 30.86
C LEU A 59 39.26 46.13 30.13
N GLU A 60 38.78 47.36 29.95
CA GLU A 60 37.56 47.63 29.18
C GLU A 60 37.67 47.14 27.73
N LEU A 61 38.80 47.41 27.06
CA LEU A 61 39.03 46.93 25.69
C LEU A 61 39.04 45.40 25.62
N SER A 62 39.61 44.73 26.63
CA SER A 62 39.65 43.27 26.72
C SER A 62 38.24 42.69 26.96
N SER A 63 37.43 43.32 27.80
CA SER A 63 36.03 42.94 28.04
C SER A 63 35.16 43.13 26.79
N LEU A 64 35.30 44.24 26.07
CA LEU A 64 34.60 44.49 24.81
C LEU A 64 35.01 43.50 23.72
N LEU A 65 36.29 43.12 23.65
CA LEU A 65 36.78 42.12 22.68
C LEU A 65 36.15 40.74 22.94
N LEU A 66 36.06 40.31 24.21
CA LEU A 66 35.39 39.05 24.58
C LEU A 66 33.91 39.08 24.22
N ALA A 67 33.20 40.14 24.64
CA ALA A 67 31.78 40.30 24.35
C ALA A 67 31.51 40.36 22.83
N LEU A 68 32.37 41.02 22.05
CA LEU A 68 32.22 41.08 20.60
C LEU A 68 32.58 39.75 19.92
N GLY A 69 33.51 38.97 20.48
CA GLY A 69 33.88 37.65 19.97
C GLY A 69 32.75 36.63 20.12
N GLU A 70 32.17 36.54 21.33
CA GLU A 70 31.04 35.65 21.64
C GLU A 70 29.76 36.05 20.89
N ASN A 71 29.54 37.36 20.71
CA ASN A 71 28.40 37.89 19.95
C ASN A 71 28.74 38.21 18.49
N SER A 72 29.90 37.75 18.01
CA SER A 72 30.28 38.01 16.62
C SER A 72 29.22 37.38 15.72
N PHE A 73 28.88 38.08 14.64
CA PHE A 73 27.95 37.57 13.63
C PHE A 73 28.36 36.17 13.16
N MET A 74 29.67 35.86 13.18
CA MET A 74 30.21 34.53 12.90
C MET A 74 29.75 33.47 13.92
N GLY A 75 29.95 33.71 15.22
CA GLY A 75 29.53 32.77 16.27
C GLY A 75 28.02 32.54 16.30
N MET A 76 27.24 33.61 16.10
CA MET A 76 25.78 33.52 15.97
C MET A 76 25.36 32.70 14.73
N ALA A 77 26.05 32.89 13.60
CA ALA A 77 25.80 32.13 12.38
C ALA A 77 26.14 30.64 12.55
N GLU A 78 27.23 30.29 13.23
CA GLU A 78 27.60 28.90 13.52
C GLU A 78 26.54 28.20 14.39
N VAL A 79 26.09 28.85 15.47
CA VAL A 79 25.02 28.33 16.34
C VAL A 79 23.71 28.13 15.56
N GLU A 80 23.34 29.09 14.70
CA GLU A 80 22.12 28.99 13.90
C GLU A 80 22.20 27.90 12.83
N VAL A 81 23.36 27.73 12.18
CA VAL A 81 23.60 26.62 11.23
C VAL A 81 23.46 25.28 11.93
N GLU A 82 24.04 25.12 13.12
CA GLU A 82 23.93 23.88 13.88
C GLU A 82 22.47 23.60 14.31
N ARG A 83 21.75 24.64 14.77
CA ARG A 83 20.32 24.56 15.07
C ARG A 83 19.50 24.13 13.86
N LEU A 84 19.79 24.68 12.67
CA LEU A 84 19.11 24.34 11.42
C LEU A 84 19.45 22.92 10.96
N HIS A 85 20.71 22.48 11.10
CA HIS A 85 21.11 21.10 10.83
C HIS A 85 20.35 20.11 11.73
N GLN A 86 20.27 20.38 13.04
CA GLN A 86 19.50 19.57 13.97
C GLN A 86 18.00 19.57 13.63
N GLN A 87 17.43 20.74 13.31
CA GLN A 87 16.04 20.85 12.89
C GLN A 87 15.76 20.04 11.60
N LYS A 88 16.67 20.11 10.62
CA LYS A 88 16.59 19.32 9.38
C LYS A 88 16.67 17.82 9.66
N ALA A 89 17.59 17.39 10.53
CA ALA A 89 17.72 15.99 10.93
C ALA A 89 16.45 15.46 11.63
N ASN A 90 15.90 16.24 12.56
CA ASN A 90 14.65 15.91 13.26
C ASN A 90 13.48 15.81 12.28
N ARG A 91 13.35 16.77 11.37
CA ARG A 91 12.29 16.76 10.35
C ARG A 91 12.44 15.59 9.38
N MET A 92 13.67 15.25 9.02
CA MET A 92 13.94 14.10 8.16
C MET A 92 13.56 12.78 8.84
N LYS A 93 13.90 12.62 10.13
CA LYS A 93 13.51 11.46 10.94
C LYS A 93 11.99 11.31 11.02
N GLU A 94 11.26 12.41 11.23
CA GLU A 94 9.79 12.42 11.26
C GLU A 94 9.19 11.96 9.92
N ILE A 95 9.71 12.48 8.79
CA ILE A 95 9.24 12.09 7.46
C ILE A 95 9.54 10.61 7.18
N ALA A 96 10.74 10.13 7.52
CA ALA A 96 11.12 8.73 7.33
C ALA A 96 10.20 7.78 8.13
N PHE A 97 9.90 8.12 9.39
CA PHE A 97 9.00 7.33 10.23
C PHE A 97 7.57 7.29 9.65
N LYS A 98 7.05 8.43 9.18
CA LYS A 98 5.73 8.47 8.51
C LYS A 98 5.70 7.62 7.24
N LYS A 99 6.77 7.66 6.44
CA LYS A 99 6.87 6.85 5.22
C LYS A 99 6.96 5.37 5.52
N GLN A 100 7.64 4.98 6.61
CA GLN A 100 7.67 3.61 7.07
C GLN A 100 6.27 3.10 7.46
N ASP A 101 5.53 3.86 8.27
CA ASP A 101 4.15 3.53 8.65
C ASP A 101 3.20 3.47 7.43
N GLU A 102 3.34 4.40 6.47
CA GLU A 102 2.59 4.36 5.21
C GLU A 102 2.89 3.09 4.39
N LEU A 103 4.16 2.66 4.30
CA LEU A 103 4.56 1.45 3.59
C LEU A 103 4.02 0.18 4.25
N GLU A 104 4.12 0.08 5.58
CA GLU A 104 3.59 -1.06 6.34
C GLU A 104 2.08 -1.18 6.17
N LYS A 105 1.37 -0.05 6.20
CA LYS A 105 -0.06 -0.01 5.87
C LYS A 105 -0.32 -0.50 4.46
N ILE A 106 0.38 0.00 3.44
CA ILE A 106 0.16 -0.42 2.05
C ILE A 106 0.39 -1.92 1.90
N TYR A 107 1.46 -2.46 2.50
CA TYR A 107 1.77 -3.89 2.45
C TYR A 107 0.67 -4.74 3.09
N ALA A 108 0.23 -4.37 4.30
CA ALA A 108 -0.86 -5.07 4.99
C ALA A 108 -2.18 -5.03 4.20
N HIS A 109 -2.54 -3.88 3.63
CA HIS A 109 -3.75 -3.76 2.81
C HIS A 109 -3.65 -4.60 1.54
N ALA A 110 -2.51 -4.59 0.85
CA ALA A 110 -2.30 -5.39 -0.36
C ALA A 110 -2.37 -6.89 -0.06
N TYR A 111 -1.75 -7.34 1.03
CA TYR A 111 -1.79 -8.73 1.47
C TYR A 111 -3.23 -9.19 1.81
N ILE A 112 -3.97 -8.38 2.58
CA ILE A 112 -5.37 -8.67 2.92
C ILE A 112 -6.25 -8.66 1.67
N ALA A 113 -6.04 -7.73 0.74
CA ALA A 113 -6.81 -7.65 -0.50
C ALA A 113 -6.58 -8.90 -1.38
N ALA A 114 -5.33 -9.34 -1.52
CA ALA A 114 -4.99 -10.55 -2.26
C ALA A 114 -5.62 -11.80 -1.62
N ALA A 115 -5.50 -11.97 -0.30
CA ALA A 115 -6.10 -13.09 0.41
C ALA A 115 -7.64 -13.10 0.31
N LYS A 116 -8.28 -11.93 0.29
CA LYS A 116 -9.73 -11.82 0.07
C LYS A 116 -10.12 -12.22 -1.34
N GLU A 117 -9.37 -11.79 -2.35
CA GLU A 117 -9.63 -12.15 -3.75
C GLU A 117 -9.44 -13.65 -3.98
N GLU A 118 -8.39 -14.24 -3.41
CA GLU A 118 -8.17 -15.69 -3.46
C GLU A 118 -9.31 -16.47 -2.79
N ALA A 119 -9.76 -16.04 -1.61
CA ALA A 119 -10.90 -16.65 -0.93
C ALA A 119 -12.21 -16.52 -1.72
N LEU A 120 -12.45 -15.39 -2.39
CA LEU A 120 -13.59 -15.19 -3.28
C LEU A 120 -13.51 -16.11 -4.51
N SER A 121 -12.35 -16.18 -5.16
CA SER A 121 -12.10 -17.06 -6.29
C SER A 121 -12.30 -18.53 -5.93
N GLN A 122 -11.74 -18.98 -4.80
CA GLN A 122 -11.93 -20.34 -4.28
C GLN A 122 -13.40 -20.64 -4.02
N LYS A 123 -14.13 -19.71 -3.37
CA LYS A 123 -15.57 -19.85 -3.14
C LYS A 123 -16.35 -19.96 -4.46
N GLU A 124 -16.04 -19.11 -5.44
CA GLU A 124 -16.70 -19.16 -6.74
C GLU A 124 -16.48 -20.49 -7.47
N ILE A 125 -15.29 -21.10 -7.33
CA ILE A 125 -15.01 -22.44 -7.86
C ILE A 125 -15.88 -23.48 -7.13
N LEU A 126 -15.89 -23.48 -5.79
CA LEU A 126 -16.68 -24.43 -5.00
C LEU A 126 -18.18 -24.34 -5.30
N ASP A 127 -18.75 -23.14 -5.40
CA ASP A 127 -20.15 -22.92 -5.79
C ASP A 127 -20.46 -23.51 -7.17
N LYS A 128 -19.46 -23.51 -8.08
CA LYS A 128 -19.59 -24.12 -9.42
C LYS A 128 -19.43 -25.63 -9.38
N VAL A 129 -18.55 -26.16 -8.53
CA VAL A 129 -18.41 -27.59 -8.30
C VAL A 129 -19.70 -28.16 -7.74
N GLU A 130 -20.31 -27.53 -6.73
CA GLU A 130 -21.61 -27.94 -6.18
C GLU A 130 -22.69 -27.99 -7.26
N LYS A 131 -22.78 -26.94 -8.08
CA LYS A 131 -23.72 -26.89 -9.20
C LYS A 131 -23.47 -27.98 -10.25
N TRP A 132 -22.21 -28.31 -10.52
CA TRP A 132 -21.84 -29.39 -11.43
C TRP A 132 -22.22 -30.75 -10.85
N MET A 133 -21.91 -31.02 -9.58
CA MET A 133 -22.30 -32.25 -8.89
C MET A 133 -23.82 -32.47 -8.92
N SER A 134 -24.62 -31.45 -8.59
CA SER A 134 -26.09 -31.57 -8.68
C SER A 134 -26.58 -31.83 -10.10
N ALA A 135 -25.91 -31.27 -11.12
CA ALA A 135 -26.26 -31.56 -12.52
C ALA A 135 -25.89 -33.00 -12.91
N CYS A 136 -24.78 -33.55 -12.40
CA CYS A 136 -24.39 -34.94 -12.56
C CYS A 136 -25.36 -35.90 -11.85
N GLU A 137 -25.89 -35.54 -10.69
CA GLU A 137 -26.94 -36.32 -10.01
C GLU A 137 -28.22 -36.42 -10.86
N GLU A 138 -28.65 -35.31 -11.46
CA GLU A 138 -29.78 -35.26 -12.39
C GLU A 138 -29.52 -36.06 -13.69
N GLU A 139 -28.26 -36.10 -14.15
CA GLU A 139 -27.82 -36.96 -15.25
C GLU A 139 -27.98 -38.44 -14.90
N SER A 140 -27.45 -38.87 -13.76
CA SER A 140 -27.60 -40.24 -13.27
C SER A 140 -29.07 -40.62 -13.10
N TRP A 141 -29.88 -39.74 -12.52
CA TRP A 141 -31.31 -39.98 -12.36
C TRP A 141 -32.03 -40.16 -13.72
N LEU A 142 -31.68 -39.33 -14.71
CA LEU A 142 -32.24 -39.42 -16.06
C LEU A 142 -31.81 -40.71 -16.77
N GLU A 143 -30.56 -41.14 -16.60
CA GLU A 143 -30.07 -42.41 -17.12
C GLU A 143 -30.81 -43.60 -16.51
N ASP A 144 -31.01 -43.62 -15.19
CA ASP A 144 -31.78 -44.64 -14.46
C ASP A 144 -33.22 -44.71 -14.95
N TYR A 145 -33.87 -43.54 -15.12
CA TYR A 145 -35.22 -43.44 -15.68
C TYR A 145 -35.30 -44.02 -17.10
N ASN A 146 -34.28 -43.76 -17.94
CA ASN A 146 -34.21 -44.25 -19.31
C ASN A 146 -33.96 -45.77 -19.41
N ARG A 147 -33.23 -46.38 -18.44
CA ARG A 147 -32.88 -47.81 -18.43
C ARG A 147 -34.04 -48.78 -18.20
N GLY A 148 -35.25 -48.30 -17.94
CA GLY A 148 -36.45 -49.11 -18.07
C GLY A 148 -36.99 -49.74 -16.79
N GLU A 149 -36.29 -49.61 -15.65
CA GLU A 149 -36.81 -50.10 -14.36
C GLU A 149 -37.96 -49.22 -13.82
N ASN A 150 -38.05 -47.96 -14.27
CA ASN A 150 -39.13 -47.02 -13.95
C ASN A 150 -39.98 -46.55 -15.15
N LYS A 151 -39.61 -46.92 -16.38
CA LYS A 151 -40.21 -46.40 -17.62
C LYS A 151 -41.68 -46.80 -17.81
N TYR A 152 -42.10 -47.92 -17.21
CA TYR A 152 -43.45 -48.45 -17.30
C TYR A 152 -44.14 -48.59 -15.94
N ASN A 153 -43.82 -47.74 -14.98
CA ASN A 153 -44.81 -47.42 -13.95
C ASN A 153 -45.96 -46.67 -14.64
N ALA A 154 -46.85 -47.41 -15.32
CA ALA A 154 -48.07 -46.95 -15.98
C ALA A 154 -49.14 -46.48 -14.97
N SER A 155 -48.67 -45.98 -13.84
CA SER A 155 -49.40 -45.51 -12.69
C SER A 155 -49.58 -44.00 -12.81
N LYS A 156 -50.64 -43.51 -12.18
CA LYS A 156 -51.00 -42.10 -12.04
C LYS A 156 -49.77 -41.26 -11.63
N GLY A 157 -49.17 -40.55 -12.58
CA GLY A 157 -47.92 -39.80 -12.35
C GLY A 157 -46.91 -39.83 -13.50
N ALA A 158 -47.07 -40.72 -14.50
CA ALA A 158 -46.13 -40.83 -15.63
C ALA A 158 -45.85 -39.49 -16.35
N HIS A 159 -46.86 -38.64 -16.56
CA HIS A 159 -46.67 -37.32 -17.17
C HIS A 159 -45.85 -36.35 -16.30
N LEU A 160 -45.85 -36.52 -14.97
CA LEU A 160 -44.99 -35.75 -14.06
C LEU A 160 -43.54 -36.21 -14.17
N ASN A 161 -43.32 -37.53 -14.23
CA ASN A 161 -41.99 -38.10 -14.47
C ASN A 161 -41.44 -37.66 -15.84
N LEU A 162 -42.28 -37.61 -16.87
CA LEU A 162 -41.87 -37.08 -18.17
C LEU A 162 -41.45 -35.60 -18.08
N LYS A 163 -42.23 -34.76 -17.38
CA LYS A 163 -41.84 -33.36 -17.14
C LYS A 163 -40.56 -33.22 -16.32
N LEU A 164 -40.31 -34.14 -15.38
CA LEU A 164 -39.07 -34.16 -14.60
C LEU A 164 -37.88 -34.59 -15.47
N ALA A 165 -38.06 -35.61 -16.33
CA ALA A 165 -37.07 -36.01 -17.32
C ALA A 165 -36.73 -34.89 -18.31
N GLU A 166 -37.72 -34.12 -18.75
CA GLU A 166 -37.48 -32.92 -19.58
C GLU A 166 -36.66 -31.86 -18.83
N LYS A 167 -36.94 -31.62 -17.54
CA LYS A 167 -36.16 -30.70 -16.71
C LYS A 167 -34.72 -31.18 -16.49
N ALA A 168 -34.54 -32.46 -16.15
CA ALA A 168 -33.24 -33.09 -16.01
C ALA A 168 -32.44 -32.98 -17.32
N SER A 169 -33.04 -33.28 -18.47
CA SER A 169 -32.39 -33.14 -19.79
C SER A 169 -31.88 -31.72 -20.05
N ILE A 170 -32.61 -30.68 -19.64
CA ILE A 170 -32.15 -29.28 -19.75
C ILE A 170 -30.91 -29.02 -18.88
N LEU A 171 -30.85 -29.58 -17.68
CA LEU A 171 -29.68 -29.45 -16.79
C LEU A 171 -28.48 -30.23 -17.33
N VAL A 172 -28.69 -31.47 -17.77
CA VAL A 172 -27.71 -32.35 -18.40
C VAL A 172 -27.07 -31.67 -19.63
N ASN A 173 -27.87 -30.96 -20.44
CA ASN A 173 -27.35 -30.22 -21.59
C ASN A 173 -26.45 -29.01 -21.22
N LYS A 174 -26.50 -28.52 -19.98
CA LYS A 174 -25.65 -27.42 -19.49
C LYS A 174 -24.33 -27.89 -18.89
N ILE A 175 -24.18 -29.17 -18.59
CA ILE A 175 -22.97 -29.73 -17.98
C ILE A 175 -21.69 -29.38 -18.77
N PRO A 176 -21.60 -29.52 -20.11
CA PRO A 176 -20.36 -29.21 -20.82
C PRO A 176 -19.88 -27.78 -20.57
N ALA A 177 -20.80 -26.82 -20.61
CA ALA A 177 -20.49 -25.42 -20.33
C ALA A 177 -20.05 -25.19 -18.87
N LEU A 178 -20.61 -25.93 -17.90
CA LEU A 178 -20.15 -25.87 -16.51
C LEU A 178 -18.74 -26.43 -16.35
N VAL A 179 -18.44 -27.55 -17.00
CA VAL A 179 -17.10 -28.16 -17.03
C VAL A 179 -16.10 -27.18 -17.64
N ASP A 180 -16.41 -26.55 -18.77
CA ASP A 180 -15.53 -25.55 -19.40
C ASP A 180 -15.26 -24.36 -18.47
N ILE A 181 -16.29 -23.86 -17.77
CA ILE A 181 -16.15 -22.78 -16.80
C ILE A 181 -15.27 -23.20 -15.62
N LEU A 182 -15.45 -24.43 -15.11
CA LEU A 182 -14.65 -24.97 -14.02
C LEU A 182 -13.18 -25.11 -14.46
N VAL A 183 -12.91 -25.74 -15.59
CA VAL A 183 -11.55 -25.87 -16.14
C VAL A 183 -10.89 -24.50 -16.29
N ALA A 184 -11.60 -23.51 -16.85
CA ALA A 184 -11.06 -22.17 -17.02
C ALA A 184 -10.73 -21.49 -15.67
N LYS A 185 -11.66 -21.53 -14.71
CA LYS A 185 -11.45 -20.92 -13.38
C LYS A 185 -10.35 -21.61 -12.58
N THR A 186 -10.31 -22.94 -12.60
CA THR A 186 -9.30 -23.73 -11.91
C THR A 186 -7.91 -23.48 -12.51
N ARG A 187 -7.78 -23.42 -13.84
CA ARG A 187 -6.50 -23.08 -14.48
C ARG A 187 -5.98 -21.71 -14.06
N VAL A 188 -6.86 -20.71 -13.96
CA VAL A 188 -6.47 -19.36 -13.49
C VAL A 188 -6.03 -19.39 -12.03
N TRP A 189 -6.66 -20.21 -11.18
CA TRP A 189 -6.26 -20.35 -9.79
C TRP A 189 -4.90 -21.06 -9.63
N GLU A 190 -4.62 -22.06 -10.48
CA GLU A 190 -3.37 -22.82 -10.49
C GLU A 190 -2.19 -22.11 -11.19
N GLU A 191 -2.36 -20.86 -11.66
CA GLU A 191 -1.24 -20.05 -12.17
C GLU A 191 -0.25 -19.66 -11.05
N ALA A 192 -0.68 -19.71 -9.78
CA ALA A 192 0.18 -19.48 -8.63
C ALA A 192 1.19 -20.65 -8.48
N PRO A 193 2.50 -20.36 -8.26
CA PRO A 193 3.49 -21.42 -8.12
C PRO A 193 3.16 -22.33 -6.94
N ASP A 194 3.13 -23.64 -7.20
CA ASP A 194 3.05 -24.73 -6.20
C ASP A 194 1.68 -24.97 -5.54
N MET A 195 0.58 -24.60 -6.21
CA MET A 195 -0.76 -24.86 -5.69
C MET A 195 -1.65 -25.54 -6.75
N SER A 196 -2.11 -26.76 -6.46
CA SER A 196 -3.14 -27.45 -7.25
C SER A 196 -4.47 -27.40 -6.51
N PHE A 197 -5.56 -27.14 -7.25
CA PHE A 197 -6.88 -27.01 -6.62
C PHE A 197 -7.41 -28.42 -6.37
N THR A 198 -7.57 -28.78 -5.10
CA THR A 198 -8.11 -30.09 -4.71
C THR A 198 -9.53 -29.96 -4.19
N TYR A 199 -10.36 -30.94 -4.53
CA TYR A 199 -11.71 -31.11 -4.02
C TYR A 199 -11.78 -32.50 -3.37
N ASP A 200 -12.13 -32.57 -2.09
CA ASP A 200 -12.08 -33.80 -1.28
C ASP A 200 -10.74 -34.58 -1.37
N GLY A 201 -9.64 -33.85 -1.56
CA GLY A 201 -8.29 -34.41 -1.68
C GLY A 201 -7.87 -34.87 -3.08
N VAL A 202 -8.73 -34.72 -4.09
CA VAL A 202 -8.44 -35.07 -5.49
C VAL A 202 -8.26 -33.79 -6.33
N PRO A 203 -7.23 -33.67 -7.18
CA PRO A 203 -7.07 -32.53 -8.08
C PRO A 203 -8.30 -32.36 -8.98
N LEU A 204 -8.92 -31.19 -8.91
CA LEU A 204 -10.21 -30.94 -9.58
C LEU A 204 -10.11 -31.06 -11.09
N LEU A 205 -9.01 -30.62 -11.70
CA LEU A 205 -8.79 -30.79 -13.14
C LEU A 205 -8.79 -32.26 -13.56
N ALA A 206 -8.15 -33.14 -12.78
CA ALA A 206 -8.14 -34.58 -13.07
C ALA A 206 -9.56 -35.17 -12.99
N MET A 207 -10.35 -34.79 -11.99
CA MET A 207 -11.75 -35.21 -11.88
C MET A 207 -12.60 -34.78 -13.09
N LEU A 208 -12.38 -33.54 -13.57
CA LEU A 208 -13.10 -33.01 -14.73
C LEU A 208 -12.68 -33.69 -16.04
N ASP A 209 -11.39 -33.98 -16.20
CA ASP A 209 -10.86 -34.71 -17.36
C ASP A 209 -11.42 -36.15 -17.41
N GLU A 210 -11.45 -36.85 -16.27
CA GLU A 210 -12.07 -38.17 -16.15
C GLU A 210 -13.56 -38.15 -16.51
N TYR A 211 -14.30 -37.15 -15.98
CA TYR A 211 -15.71 -36.98 -16.32
C TYR A 211 -15.93 -36.69 -17.81
N ALA A 212 -15.12 -35.81 -18.41
CA ALA A 212 -15.22 -35.49 -19.83
C ALA A 212 -14.98 -36.71 -20.73
N MET A 213 -14.01 -37.56 -20.37
CA MET A 213 -13.77 -38.84 -21.06
C MET A 213 -14.98 -39.78 -20.93
N LEU A 214 -15.48 -40.00 -19.71
CA LEU A 214 -16.61 -40.88 -19.44
C LEU A 214 -17.88 -40.46 -20.21
N ARG A 215 -18.16 -39.16 -20.25
CA ARG A 215 -19.33 -38.61 -20.94
C ARG A 215 -19.24 -38.72 -22.45
N HIS A 216 -18.02 -38.60 -22.99
CA HIS A 216 -17.77 -38.78 -24.41
C HIS A 216 -18.02 -40.23 -24.84
N ASP A 217 -17.57 -41.19 -24.02
CA ASP A 217 -17.83 -42.61 -24.26
C ASP A 217 -19.32 -42.94 -24.17
N HIS A 218 -20.04 -42.44 -23.16
CA HIS A 218 -21.49 -42.64 -23.04
C HIS A 218 -22.27 -42.16 -24.27
N LYS A 219 -21.91 -40.98 -24.81
CA LYS A 219 -22.52 -40.46 -26.05
C LYS A 219 -22.27 -41.36 -27.25
N LYS A 220 -21.06 -41.91 -27.39
CA LYS A 220 -20.73 -42.87 -28.46
C LYS A 220 -21.56 -44.15 -28.37
N TYR A 221 -21.74 -44.69 -27.17
CA TYR A 221 -22.58 -45.88 -26.95
C TYR A 221 -24.06 -45.60 -27.27
N GLN A 222 -24.58 -44.42 -26.90
CA GLN A 222 -25.95 -44.03 -27.19
C GLN A 222 -26.18 -43.83 -28.70
N GLU A 223 -25.23 -43.24 -29.42
CA GLU A 223 -25.27 -43.11 -30.88
C GLU A 223 -25.22 -44.48 -31.58
N GLN A 224 -24.42 -45.43 -31.09
CA GLN A 224 -24.37 -46.80 -31.63
C GLN A 224 -25.68 -47.54 -31.42
N GLN A 225 -26.25 -47.52 -30.20
CA GLN A 225 -27.55 -48.16 -29.94
C GLN A 225 -28.71 -47.55 -30.74
N ASN A 226 -28.70 -46.24 -30.98
CA ASN A 226 -29.70 -45.59 -31.82
C ASN A 226 -29.53 -45.96 -33.31
N THR A 227 -28.32 -46.25 -33.77
CA THR A 227 -28.04 -46.69 -35.16
C THR A 227 -28.47 -48.14 -35.38
N ASP A 228 -28.35 -49.00 -34.37
CA ASP A 228 -28.73 -50.42 -34.47
C ASP A 228 -30.23 -50.68 -34.23
N GLN A 229 -30.95 -49.73 -33.59
CA GLN A 229 -32.40 -49.81 -33.40
C GLN A 229 -33.24 -49.21 -34.54
N GLU A 230 -32.64 -48.80 -35.66
CA GLU A 230 -33.34 -48.56 -36.93
C GLU A 230 -33.61 -49.90 -37.62
N PRO A 231 -34.78 -50.53 -37.44
CA PRO A 231 -35.07 -51.83 -38.01
C PRO A 231 -35.66 -51.59 -39.38
N GLY A 232 -34.84 -51.65 -40.43
CA GLY A 232 -35.24 -52.22 -41.71
C GLY A 232 -36.54 -51.72 -42.36
N PHE A 233 -36.96 -50.46 -42.12
CA PHE A 233 -38.05 -49.79 -42.85
C PHE A 233 -37.52 -48.56 -43.59
N GLY A 234 -36.34 -48.69 -44.20
CA GLY A 234 -35.80 -47.76 -45.18
C GLY A 234 -35.47 -48.53 -46.45
N SER A 235 -36.24 -48.31 -47.52
CA SER A 235 -35.99 -48.87 -48.84
C SER A 235 -34.60 -48.43 -49.34
N ARG A 236 -33.58 -49.27 -49.12
CA ARG A 236 -32.26 -49.10 -49.72
C ARG A 236 -32.38 -49.36 -51.23
N PRO A 237 -32.16 -48.38 -52.13
CA PRO A 237 -31.97 -48.68 -53.53
C PRO A 237 -30.59 -49.31 -53.66
N SER A 238 -30.56 -50.57 -54.08
CA SER A 238 -29.34 -51.31 -54.42
C SER A 238 -28.48 -50.51 -55.42
N PRO A 239 -27.16 -50.35 -55.18
CA PRO A 239 -26.26 -49.72 -56.15
C PRO A 239 -26.15 -50.61 -57.39
N THR A 240 -26.80 -50.17 -58.47
CA THR A 240 -26.81 -50.90 -59.75
C THR A 240 -25.50 -50.62 -60.48
N ARG A 241 -24.82 -51.70 -60.91
CA ARG A 241 -23.66 -51.70 -61.80
C ARG A 241 -23.89 -50.80 -63.03
N PRO A 242 -22.85 -50.13 -63.55
CA PRO A 242 -22.99 -49.29 -64.74
C PRO A 242 -23.17 -50.18 -65.98
N LEU A 243 -24.35 -50.08 -66.61
CA LEU A 243 -24.60 -50.68 -67.91
C LEU A 243 -24.19 -49.68 -69.00
N GLY A 244 -23.15 -50.05 -69.75
CA GLY A 244 -22.71 -49.31 -70.90
C GLY A 244 -23.65 -49.43 -72.11
N ASN A 245 -23.73 -48.32 -72.84
CA ASN A 245 -23.72 -48.24 -74.30
C ASN A 245 -25.06 -48.50 -75.03
N LYS A 246 -25.77 -47.40 -75.37
CA LYS A 246 -26.10 -46.94 -76.74
C LYS A 246 -27.53 -46.39 -76.93
N LYS A 247 -27.56 -45.06 -77.18
CA LYS A 247 -28.14 -44.40 -78.38
C LYS A 247 -29.68 -44.16 -78.45
N VAL A 248 -30.03 -42.87 -78.29
CA VAL A 248 -30.84 -42.01 -79.21
C VAL A 248 -32.38 -42.09 -79.20
N VAL A 249 -32.96 -40.99 -78.68
CA VAL A 249 -34.01 -40.07 -79.24
C VAL A 249 -35.49 -40.50 -79.34
N GLY A 250 -36.34 -39.63 -78.74
CA GLY A 250 -37.72 -39.30 -79.13
C GLY A 250 -38.81 -40.06 -78.36
N LEU A 251 -39.92 -39.51 -77.82
CA LEU A 251 -40.64 -38.24 -78.03
C LEU A 251 -41.55 -37.90 -76.81
N CYS A 252 -41.53 -36.61 -76.42
CA CYS A 252 -42.61 -35.66 -76.04
C CYS A 252 -43.71 -35.92 -74.95
N PRO A 253 -43.98 -34.91 -74.06
CA PRO A 253 -45.12 -34.82 -73.13
C PRO A 253 -46.14 -33.68 -73.46
N ASN A 254 -47.36 -33.74 -72.88
CA ASN A 254 -48.37 -32.65 -72.81
C ASN A 254 -48.62 -32.34 -71.31
N GLY A 255 -48.37 -31.15 -70.77
CA GLY A 255 -49.20 -29.92 -70.86
C GLY A 255 -50.11 -29.86 -69.61
N GLY A 256 -50.21 -28.84 -68.76
CA GLY A 256 -49.72 -27.47 -68.69
C GLY A 256 -50.67 -26.70 -67.76
N THR A 257 -50.21 -25.53 -67.28
CA THR A 257 -50.95 -24.39 -66.67
C THR A 257 -50.82 -24.15 -65.15
N ASN A 258 -50.51 -22.88 -64.88
CA ASN A 258 -49.99 -22.25 -63.66
C ASN A 258 -51.11 -21.71 -62.75
N GLY A 259 -50.80 -21.48 -61.46
CA GLY A 259 -51.58 -20.58 -60.60
C GLY A 259 -51.32 -20.75 -59.09
N THR A 260 -50.47 -19.90 -58.50
CA THR A 260 -50.25 -19.67 -57.06
C THR A 260 -51.47 -19.01 -56.37
N PRO A 261 -51.46 -18.71 -55.05
CA PRO A 261 -51.36 -19.59 -53.87
C PRO A 261 -52.52 -19.30 -52.86
N ARG A 262 -52.80 -20.15 -51.84
CA ARG A 262 -53.62 -19.72 -50.69
C ARG A 262 -53.38 -20.53 -49.40
N ARG A 263 -53.05 -19.77 -48.36
CA ARG A 263 -52.95 -20.08 -46.92
C ARG A 263 -54.32 -20.49 -46.34
N LEU A 264 -54.37 -21.49 -45.45
CA LEU A 264 -55.54 -21.84 -44.64
C LEU A 264 -55.23 -21.61 -43.16
N SER A 265 -56.02 -20.74 -42.52
CA SER A 265 -56.15 -20.67 -41.06
C SER A 265 -57.56 -21.10 -40.67
N LEU A 266 -57.69 -21.96 -39.66
CA LEU A 266 -58.95 -22.28 -39.00
C LEU A 266 -58.93 -21.66 -37.61
N ASN A 267 -59.90 -20.79 -37.35
CA ASN A 267 -60.23 -20.20 -36.06
C ASN A 267 -61.60 -20.74 -35.65
N ALA A 268 -61.73 -21.30 -34.45
CA ALA A 268 -63.00 -21.68 -33.85
C ALA A 268 -63.05 -21.24 -32.38
N HIS A 269 -63.74 -20.11 -32.21
CA HIS A 269 -64.46 -19.59 -31.05
C HIS A 269 -64.59 -20.48 -29.80
N GLN A 270 -64.28 -19.93 -28.61
CA GLN A 270 -65.29 -19.57 -27.58
C GLN A 270 -64.64 -19.13 -26.25
N ASN A 271 -65.13 -18.01 -25.71
CA ASN A 271 -65.18 -17.54 -24.30
C ASN A 271 -63.95 -17.76 -23.39
N GLY A 272 -63.40 -16.79 -22.67
CA GLY A 272 -63.93 -15.52 -22.16
C GLY A 272 -63.55 -15.39 -20.68
N SER A 273 -62.80 -14.34 -20.29
CA SER A 273 -62.99 -13.52 -19.07
C SER A 273 -61.69 -12.94 -18.45
N ARG A 274 -61.49 -11.64 -18.72
CA ARG A 274 -61.31 -10.49 -17.79
C ARG A 274 -60.10 -10.39 -16.81
N SER A 275 -59.22 -9.47 -17.20
CA SER A 275 -58.34 -8.49 -16.52
C SER A 275 -58.57 -8.01 -15.07
N SER A 276 -57.47 -7.69 -14.37
CA SER A 276 -57.18 -6.45 -13.59
C SER A 276 -55.77 -6.54 -12.95
N THR A 277 -54.71 -5.89 -13.44
CA THR A 277 -54.18 -4.55 -13.09
C THR A 277 -54.10 -4.23 -11.59
N LYS A 278 -52.88 -4.07 -11.04
CA LYS A 278 -52.51 -2.94 -10.14
C LYS A 278 -51.00 -2.90 -9.81
N ASP A 279 -50.33 -1.83 -10.26
CA ASP A 279 -49.05 -1.32 -9.76
C ASP A 279 -49.16 -0.81 -8.32
N GLY A 280 -48.09 -0.96 -7.53
CA GLY A 280 -48.02 -0.53 -6.13
C GLY A 280 -46.59 -0.34 -5.61
N LYS A 281 -45.98 0.77 -5.99
CA LYS A 281 -44.76 1.39 -5.46
C LYS A 281 -44.91 1.79 -3.97
N LYS A 282 -44.00 1.37 -3.08
CA LYS A 282 -43.27 2.25 -2.12
C LYS A 282 -42.32 1.49 -1.18
N ASP A 283 -41.15 2.10 -1.02
CA ASP A 283 -40.11 1.88 -0.02
C ASP A 283 -40.60 1.70 1.43
N ASN A 284 -39.93 0.83 2.20
CA ASN A 284 -39.77 1.08 3.63
C ASN A 284 -38.37 0.67 4.13
N THR A 285 -37.77 1.66 4.76
CA THR A 285 -36.46 1.78 5.36
C THR A 285 -36.38 1.08 6.73
N ARG A 286 -35.16 0.61 7.06
CA ARG A 286 -34.60 0.34 8.40
C ARG A 286 -35.01 -0.95 9.14
N GLN A 287 -34.00 -1.45 9.86
CA GLN A 287 -33.96 -2.42 10.97
C GLN A 287 -33.51 -3.83 10.54
N VAL A 288 -32.51 -4.50 11.13
CA VAL A 288 -31.68 -4.30 12.34
C VAL A 288 -30.49 -5.28 12.21
N ALA A 289 -29.27 -4.83 12.52
CA ALA A 289 -28.10 -5.71 12.67
C ALA A 289 -28.03 -6.22 14.13
N PRO A 290 -27.68 -7.50 14.38
CA PRO A 290 -27.26 -7.94 15.70
C PRO A 290 -25.79 -7.58 15.94
N LEU A 291 -25.62 -6.67 16.90
CA LEU A 291 -24.42 -6.33 17.62
C LEU A 291 -23.90 -7.56 18.40
N ASN A 292 -22.61 -7.88 18.31
CA ASN A 292 -21.93 -8.70 19.32
C ASN A 292 -20.56 -8.08 19.61
N TYR A 293 -20.45 -7.51 20.82
CA TYR A 293 -19.31 -6.77 21.36
C TYR A 293 -18.69 -7.60 22.50
N VAL A 294 -17.38 -7.86 22.38
CA VAL A 294 -16.31 -7.93 23.40
C VAL A 294 -16.53 -8.74 24.69
N SER A 295 -15.58 -9.65 24.96
CA SER A 295 -14.93 -9.73 26.28
C SER A 295 -13.49 -10.25 26.20
N ILE A 296 -12.61 -9.31 26.53
CA ILE A 296 -11.21 -9.33 26.97
C ILE A 296 -10.84 -10.41 27.99
N SER A 297 -9.60 -10.91 27.88
CA SER A 297 -8.75 -11.49 28.94
C SER A 297 -7.31 -11.52 28.38
N LYS A 298 -6.19 -11.22 29.06
CA LYS A 298 -5.82 -10.73 30.40
C LYS A 298 -4.26 -10.64 30.37
N GLU A 299 -3.66 -9.84 31.25
CA GLU A 299 -2.21 -9.68 31.56
C GLU A 299 -1.51 -8.47 30.93
N ASP A 300 -0.58 -7.77 31.57
CA ASP A 300 -0.27 -7.49 32.98
C ASP A 300 0.56 -6.20 32.95
N ALA A 301 0.27 -5.21 33.79
CA ALA A 301 1.11 -4.01 33.91
C ALA A 301 0.99 -3.44 35.33
N ALA A 302 1.83 -3.98 36.20
CA ALA A 302 2.07 -3.46 37.53
C ALA A 302 2.72 -2.07 37.45
N SER A 303 2.02 -1.07 37.95
CA SER A 303 2.62 0.14 38.50
C SER A 303 2.79 -0.05 40.00
N HIS A 304 3.99 0.13 40.55
CA HIS A 304 4.22 0.92 41.77
C HIS A 304 5.72 1.05 42.05
N VAL A 305 6.10 2.31 42.29
CA VAL A 305 7.46 2.83 42.53
C VAL A 305 7.80 2.76 44.03
N SER A 306 9.00 2.29 44.35
CA SER A 306 9.81 2.47 45.59
C SER A 306 10.93 1.42 45.49
N GLY A 307 12.23 1.69 45.60
CA GLY A 307 12.97 2.76 46.25
C GLY A 307 14.13 2.06 46.99
N THR A 308 15.36 2.47 46.70
CA THR A 308 16.60 2.27 47.51
C THR A 308 17.32 0.91 47.40
N GLU A 309 18.52 0.89 46.79
CA GLU A 309 19.77 0.43 47.45
C GLU A 309 21.02 0.84 46.63
N PRO A 310 22.13 1.31 47.26
CA PRO A 310 23.31 1.85 46.59
C PRO A 310 24.49 0.86 46.52
N ILE A 311 25.38 1.00 45.53
CA ILE A 311 26.70 0.35 45.54
C ILE A 311 27.79 1.36 45.09
N PRO A 312 28.91 1.49 45.83
CA PRO A 312 29.94 2.50 45.60
C PRO A 312 31.16 1.95 44.82
N THR A 313 31.89 2.80 44.08
CA THR A 313 33.32 2.58 43.81
C THR A 313 34.05 3.89 43.45
N SER A 314 35.12 4.18 44.20
CA SER A 314 36.09 5.30 44.09
C SER A 314 37.10 5.08 42.92
N PRO A 315 37.88 6.10 42.51
CA PRO A 315 38.98 6.69 43.28
C PRO A 315 38.62 8.02 43.94
#